data_AF-A0A3D3K3P1-F1
#
_entry.id   AF-A0A3D3K3P1-F1
#
_cell.length_a   1.000
_cell.length_b   1.000
_cell.length_c   1.000
_cell.angle_alpha   90.00
_cell.angle_beta   90.00
_cell.angle_gamma   90.00
#
_symmetry.space_group_name_H-M   'P 1'
#
loop_
_entity.id
_entity.type
_entity.pdbx_description
1 polymer ?
#
loop_
_entity_poly.entity_id
_entity_poly.type
_entity_poly.pdbx_seq_one_letter_code
_entity_poly.pdbx_strand_id
1 'polypeptide(L)'
;MEERDEIRYQQAKKRVKQLKGFYVHLLVYVLVNAIIIFLRFQKSGEIKFFDWGFGLWGIGLAIHGLTVFLPNFILGRNWEERKIRELMDKYK
;
A
#
# COMPACT_ATOMS: atom_id res chain seq x y z
N MET A 1 -9.95 30.89 3.64
CA MET A 1 -8.96 30.14 4.46
C MET A 1 -9.52 28.75 4.75
N GLU A 2 -10.77 28.67 5.21
CA GLU A 2 -11.52 27.43 5.47
C GLU A 2 -11.46 26.40 4.33
N GLU A 3 -11.71 26.79 3.08
CA GLU A 3 -11.68 25.86 1.93
C GLU A 3 -10.32 25.15 1.76
N ARG A 4 -9.20 25.86 1.99
CA ARG A 4 -7.85 25.27 1.88
C ARG A 4 -7.57 24.26 2.99
N ASP A 5 -8.05 24.54 4.20
CA ASP A 5 -7.87 23.66 5.35
C ASP A 5 -8.74 22.40 5.20
N GLU A 6 -9.95 22.54 4.66
CA GLU A 6 -10.85 21.42 4.38
C GLU A 6 -10.28 20.49 3.28
N ILE A 7 -9.73 21.06 2.20
CA ILE A 7 -9.05 20.29 1.14
C ILE A 7 -7.87 19.50 1.71
N ARG A 8 -7.03 20.14 2.53
CA ARG A 8 -5.88 19.49 3.19
C ARG A 8 -6.32 18.35 4.11
N TYR A 9 -7.39 18.57 4.87
CA TYR A 9 -7.94 17.55 5.75
C TYR A 9 -8.45 16.33 4.96
N GLN A 10 -9.19 16.55 3.86
CA GLN A 10 -9.67 15.44 3.01
C GLN A 10 -8.52 14.66 2.36
N GLN A 11 -7.47 15.35 1.92
CA GLN A 11 -6.26 14.69 1.38
C GLN A 11 -5.58 13.82 2.43
N ALA A 12 -5.33 14.37 3.63
CA ALA A 12 -4.75 13.62 4.74
C ALA A 12 -5.60 12.39 5.10
N LYS A 13 -6.92 12.56 5.19
CA LYS A 13 -7.87 11.47 5.47
C LYS A 13 -7.83 10.37 4.40
N LYS A 14 -7.80 10.75 3.12
CA LYS A 14 -7.67 9.79 2.00
C LYS A 14 -6.35 9.02 2.07
N ARG A 15 -5.27 9.71 2.41
CA ARG A 15 -3.94 9.11 2.54
C ARG A 15 -3.87 8.11 3.68
N VAL A 16 -4.41 8.46 4.84
CA VAL A 16 -4.51 7.54 6.00
C VAL A 16 -5.34 6.31 5.64
N LYS A 17 -6.46 6.46 4.91
CA LYS A 17 -7.28 5.33 4.47
C LYS A 17 -6.51 4.37 3.55
N GLN A 18 -5.72 4.90 2.62
CA GLN A 18 -4.88 4.10 1.72
C GLN A 18 -3.77 3.36 2.47
N LEU A 19 -3.07 4.04 3.39
CA LEU A 19 -2.06 3.40 4.23
C LEU A 19 -2.66 2.28 5.07
N LYS A 20 -3.80 2.52 5.72
CA LYS A 20 -4.49 1.51 6.53
C LYS A 20 -4.86 0.28 5.70
N GLY A 21 -5.37 0.48 4.49
CA GLY A 21 -5.68 -0.61 3.56
C GLY A 21 -4.46 -1.46 3.22
N PHE A 22 -3.33 -0.80 2.89
CA PHE A 22 -2.08 -1.49 2.60
C PHE A 22 -1.56 -2.28 3.82
N TYR A 23 -1.52 -1.67 5.01
CA TYR A 23 -1.02 -2.35 6.21
C TYR A 23 -1.87 -3.56 6.60
N VAL A 24 -3.20 -3.47 6.47
CA VAL A 24 -4.08 -4.61 6.70
C VAL A 24 -3.78 -5.73 5.72
N HIS A 25 -3.64 -5.41 4.43
CA HIS A 25 -3.32 -6.41 3.40
C HIS A 25 -1.94 -7.05 3.65
N LEU A 26 -0.92 -6.26 3.96
CA LEU A 26 0.42 -6.71 4.30
C LEU A 26 0.40 -7.63 5.53
N LEU A 27 -0.31 -7.24 6.58
CA LEU A 27 -0.40 -8.02 7.81
C LEU A 27 -1.10 -9.36 7.58
N VAL A 28 -2.22 -9.37 6.84
CA VAL A 28 -2.90 -10.61 6.46
C VAL A 28 -2.00 -11.50 5.62
N TYR A 29 -1.28 -10.92 4.65
CA TYR A 29 -0.31 -11.66 3.84
C TYR A 29 0.76 -12.31 4.73
N VAL A 30 1.42 -11.55 5.60
CA VAL A 30 2.48 -12.06 6.48
C VAL A 30 1.94 -13.17 7.42
N LEU A 31 0.77 -12.97 8.04
CA LEU A 31 0.19 -13.96 8.94
C LEU A 31 -0.16 -15.27 8.23
N VAL A 32 -0.83 -15.20 7.06
CA VAL A 32 -1.19 -16.40 6.29
C VAL A 32 0.07 -17.14 5.84
N ASN A 33 1.08 -16.41 5.34
CA ASN A 33 2.35 -16.99 4.93
C ASN A 33 3.07 -17.68 6.10
N ALA A 34 3.13 -17.02 7.26
CA ALA A 34 3.75 -17.57 8.47
C ALA A 34 3.07 -18.86 8.92
N ILE A 35 1.74 -18.91 8.90
CA ILE A 35 0.97 -20.13 9.24
C ILE A 35 1.28 -21.26 8.26
N ILE A 36 1.30 -20.99 6.95
CA ILE A 36 1.60 -22.01 5.93
C ILE A 36 3.03 -22.56 6.11
N ILE A 37 4.01 -21.69 6.34
CA ILE A 37 5.40 -22.09 6.60
C ILE A 37 5.48 -22.95 7.86
N PHE A 38 4.80 -22.53 8.94
CA PHE A 38 4.78 -23.28 10.21
C PHE A 38 4.17 -24.68 10.04
N LEU A 39 3.01 -24.78 9.38
CA LEU A 39 2.36 -26.06 9.12
C LEU A 39 3.21 -26.98 8.23
N ARG A 40 3.90 -26.43 7.23
CA ARG A 40 4.81 -27.21 6.38
C ARG A 40 6.04 -27.69 7.13
N PHE A 41 6.66 -26.82 7.91
CA PHE A 41 7.80 -27.16 8.74
C PHE A 41 7.47 -28.33 9.69
N GLN A 42 6.28 -28.30 10.32
CA GLN A 42 5.82 -29.38 11.19
C GLN A 42 5.56 -30.69 10.44
N LYS A 43 5.12 -30.64 9.17
CA LYS A 43 4.65 -31.82 8.42
C LYS A 43 5.74 -32.51 7.60
N SER A 44 6.68 -31.77 7.03
CA SER A 44 7.72 -32.32 6.13
C SER A 44 9.16 -32.05 6.56
N GLY A 45 9.41 -31.18 7.55
CA GLY A 45 10.77 -30.73 7.93
C GLY A 45 11.49 -29.88 6.88
N GLU A 46 11.03 -29.89 5.62
CA GLU A 46 11.54 -29.06 4.53
C GLU A 46 10.77 -27.73 4.41
N ILE A 47 11.50 -26.62 4.34
CA ILE A 47 10.94 -25.29 4.04
C ILE A 47 11.15 -25.00 2.56
N LYS A 48 10.15 -25.31 1.72
CA LYS A 48 10.11 -24.85 0.32
C LYS A 48 9.44 -23.48 0.29
N PHE A 49 10.25 -22.42 0.23
CA PHE A 49 9.81 -21.02 0.18
C PHE A 49 9.15 -20.63 -1.15
N PHE A 50 9.32 -21.42 -2.20
CA PHE A 50 9.01 -21.03 -3.58
C PHE A 50 7.99 -21.95 -4.24
N ASP A 51 6.83 -22.11 -3.62
CA ASP A 51 5.66 -22.59 -4.36
C ASP A 51 5.04 -21.43 -5.15
N TRP A 52 4.63 -21.73 -6.39
CA TRP A 52 4.10 -20.77 -7.38
C TRP A 52 2.97 -19.86 -6.83
N GLY A 53 2.25 -20.31 -5.78
CA GLY A 53 1.23 -19.53 -5.08
C GLY A 53 1.75 -18.34 -4.27
N PHE A 54 2.97 -18.42 -3.72
CA PHE A 54 3.58 -17.34 -2.93
C PHE A 54 4.00 -16.16 -3.79
N GLY A 55 4.52 -16.44 -4.99
CA GLY A 55 4.98 -15.41 -5.93
C GLY A 55 3.83 -14.57 -6.49
N LEU A 56 2.72 -15.21 -6.89
CA LEU A 56 1.61 -14.53 -7.57
C LEU A 56 0.86 -13.55 -6.65
N TRP A 57 0.62 -13.94 -5.39
CA TRP A 57 0.02 -13.06 -4.38
C TRP A 57 1.00 -11.99 -3.86
N GLY A 58 2.29 -12.34 -3.75
CA GLY A 58 3.34 -11.39 -3.40
C GLY A 58 3.47 -10.25 -4.43
N ILE A 59 3.30 -10.55 -5.72
CA ILE A 59 3.29 -9.53 -6.79
C ILE A 59 2.11 -8.56 -6.63
N GLY A 60 0.91 -9.05 -6.31
CA GLY A 60 -0.26 -8.20 -6.07
C GLY A 60 -0.05 -7.24 -4.89
N LEU A 61 0.53 -7.74 -3.80
CA LEU A 61 0.89 -6.92 -2.63
C LEU A 61 2.00 -5.90 -2.97
N ALA A 62 3.01 -6.32 -3.74
CA ALA A 62 4.08 -5.43 -4.19
C ALA A 62 3.53 -4.31 -5.05
N ILE A 63 2.68 -4.60 -6.04
CA ILE A 63 2.01 -3.59 -6.87
C ILE A 63 1.17 -2.65 -5.99
N HIS A 64 0.41 -3.17 -5.03
CA HIS A 64 -0.38 -2.33 -4.11
C HIS A 64 0.53 -1.40 -3.30
N GLY A 65 1.63 -1.92 -2.76
CA GLY A 65 2.65 -1.14 -2.05
C GLY A 65 3.27 -0.07 -2.92
N LEU A 66 3.66 -0.40 -4.16
CA LEU A 66 4.14 0.58 -5.12
C LEU A 66 3.07 1.67 -5.30
N THR A 67 1.81 1.36 -5.62
CA THR A 67 0.78 2.41 -5.81
C THR A 67 0.57 3.33 -4.59
N VAL A 68 0.75 2.81 -3.37
CA VAL A 68 0.59 3.61 -2.15
C VAL A 68 1.86 4.42 -1.86
N PHE A 69 3.07 3.87 -2.03
CA PHE A 69 4.31 4.53 -1.58
C PHE A 69 5.12 5.19 -2.70
N LEU A 70 5.06 4.71 -3.95
CA LEU A 70 5.82 5.26 -5.09
C LEU A 70 5.62 6.75 -5.31
N PRO A 71 4.38 7.29 -5.27
CA PRO A 71 4.16 8.71 -5.53
C PRO A 71 4.96 9.60 -4.55
N ASN A 72 5.01 9.22 -3.27
CA ASN A 72 5.78 9.96 -2.28
C ASN A 72 7.29 9.73 -2.38
N PHE A 73 7.72 8.52 -2.78
CA PHE A 73 9.14 8.16 -2.87
C PHE A 73 9.82 8.74 -4.11
N ILE A 74 9.15 8.70 -5.27
CA ILE A 74 9.71 9.15 -6.55
C ILE A 74 9.42 10.64 -6.81
N LEU A 75 8.19 11.09 -6.56
CA LEU A 75 7.76 12.44 -6.96
C LEU A 75 7.88 13.46 -5.80
N GLY A 76 8.16 12.97 -4.59
CA GLY A 76 8.34 13.79 -3.39
C GLY A 76 7.02 14.18 -2.72
N ARG A 77 7.10 14.50 -1.42
CA ARG A 77 5.95 14.75 -0.53
C ARG A 77 5.02 15.89 -0.99
N ASN A 78 5.51 16.79 -1.85
CA ASN A 78 4.77 17.96 -2.33
C ASN A 78 4.12 17.76 -3.72
N TRP A 79 4.37 16.63 -4.40
CA TRP A 79 3.82 16.41 -5.74
C TRP A 79 2.29 16.26 -5.72
N GLU A 80 1.72 15.54 -4.74
CA GLU A 80 0.25 15.42 -4.61
C GLU A 80 -0.39 16.82 -4.43
N GLU A 81 0.17 17.66 -3.54
CA GLU A 81 -0.32 19.03 -3.35
C GLU A 81 -0.22 19.89 -4.62
N ARG A 82 0.86 19.76 -5.38
CA ARG A 82 1.05 20.49 -6.65
C ARG A 82 0.03 20.04 -7.69
N LYS A 83 -0.18 18.73 -7.84
CA LYS A 83 -1.11 18.18 -8.84
C LYS A 83 -2.55 18.55 -8.52
N ILE A 84 -2.92 18.58 -7.25
CA ILE A 84 -4.27 18.98 -6.83
C ILE A 84 -4.51 20.47 -7.10
N ARG A 85 -3.53 21.34 -6.81
CA ARG A 85 -3.59 22.76 -7.19
C ARG A 85 -3.74 22.93 -8.71
N GLU A 86 -2.93 22.23 -9.49
CA GLU A 86 -2.97 22.29 -10.96
C GLU A 86 -4.33 21.83 -11.51
N LEU A 87 -4.94 20.78 -10.95
CA LEU A 87 -6.26 20.32 -11.34
C LEU A 87 -7.36 21.32 -10.94
N MET A 88 -7.31 21.89 -9.72
CA MET A 88 -8.28 22.91 -9.30
C MET A 88 -8.23 24.14 -10.22
N ASP A 89 -7.04 24.64 -10.55
CA ASP A 89 -6.91 25.80 -11.45
C ASP A 89 -7.35 25.47 -12.89
N LYS A 90 -7.17 24.22 -13.35
CA LYS A 90 -7.60 23.79 -14.69
C LYS A 90 -9.12 23.64 -14.82
N TYR A 91 -9.82 23.31 -13.73
CA TYR A 91 -11.27 23.14 -13.70
C TYR A 91 -12.01 24.32 -13.04
N LYS A 92 -11.33 25.46 -12.90
CA LYS A 92 -11.88 26.74 -12.43
C LYS A 92 -12.38 27.56 -13.61
#